data_AF-A0A517N2K1-F1
#
_entry.id   AF-A0A517N2K1-F1
#
_cell.length_a   1.000
_cell.length_b   1.000
_cell.length_c   1.000
_cell.angle_alpha   90.00
_cell.angle_beta   90.00
_cell.angle_gamma   90.00
#
_symmetry.space_group_name_H-M   'P 1'
#
loop_
_entity.id
_entity.type
_entity.pdbx_description
1 polymer ?
#
loop_
_entity_poly.entity_id
_entity_poly.type
_entity_poly.pdbx_seq_one_letter_code
_entity_poly.pdbx_strand_id
1 'polypeptide(L)'
;MADSYDDALRYRAVKLFTEGDFDSAITLFDELVQNTDDAWDCSWRANTLLLLGRYEESHTTYLRVLETHPDDISTLQHLAYILAACPFSNLRDGNKAVEYATRACDLTAWKNWASLSVLAAAYAELSDWTKAQLYAKQALGVAPGEEKNNQESAIQLYDNQKLFRASPERDRARLRSRLCQWKVPSYGGDNADTPNDK
;
A
#
# COMPACT_ATOMS: atom_id res chain seq x y z
N MET A 1 14.63 -27.15 9.57
CA MET A 1 15.10 -27.29 8.17
C MET A 1 14.18 -26.54 7.21
N ALA A 2 12.86 -26.48 7.44
CA ALA A 2 11.93 -25.64 6.65
C ALA A 2 12.24 -24.13 6.78
N ASP A 3 12.51 -23.65 8.00
CA ASP A 3 12.80 -22.23 8.25
C ASP A 3 13.94 -21.67 7.38
N SER A 4 15.00 -22.45 7.15
CA SER A 4 16.13 -22.02 6.31
C SER A 4 15.82 -21.98 4.81
N TYR A 5 14.87 -22.77 4.33
CA TYR A 5 14.44 -22.75 2.92
C TYR A 5 13.52 -21.57 2.66
N ASP A 6 12.52 -21.39 3.52
CA ASP A 6 11.56 -20.29 3.40
C ASP A 6 12.25 -18.93 3.58
N ASP A 7 13.24 -18.81 4.46
CA ASP A 7 14.04 -17.58 4.60
C ASP A 7 14.85 -17.25 3.35
N ALA A 8 15.46 -18.26 2.70
CA ALA A 8 16.17 -18.06 1.44
C ALA A 8 15.21 -17.67 0.30
N LEU A 9 14.01 -18.25 0.30
CA LEU A 9 12.94 -17.95 -0.64
C LEU A 9 12.41 -16.53 -0.46
N ARG A 10 12.17 -16.09 0.79
CA ARG A 10 11.79 -14.71 1.16
C ARG A 10 12.82 -13.71 0.68
N TYR A 11 14.10 -13.96 0.96
CA TYR A 11 15.18 -13.07 0.53
C TYR A 11 15.19 -12.91 -0.99
N ARG A 12 15.04 -14.02 -1.73
CA ARG A 12 14.99 -13.99 -3.20
C ARG A 12 13.76 -13.25 -3.72
N ALA A 13 12.58 -13.48 -3.13
CA ALA A 13 11.33 -12.84 -3.52
C ALA A 13 11.39 -11.32 -3.32
N VAL A 14 11.86 -10.86 -2.16
CA VAL A 14 12.07 -9.44 -1.86
C VAL A 14 13.09 -8.83 -2.81
N LYS A 15 14.20 -9.54 -3.10
CA LYS A 15 15.19 -9.06 -4.06
C LYS A 15 14.58 -8.82 -5.45
N LEU A 16 13.84 -9.78 -5.99
CA LEU A 16 13.16 -9.64 -7.28
C LEU A 16 12.16 -8.48 -7.28
N PHE A 17 11.41 -8.31 -6.19
CA PHE A 17 10.52 -7.17 -6.00
C PHE A 17 11.28 -5.83 -6.06
N THR A 18 12.46 -5.75 -5.42
CA THR A 18 13.29 -4.53 -5.42
C THR A 18 13.86 -4.21 -6.81
N GLU A 19 14.15 -5.24 -7.60
CA GLU A 19 14.59 -5.12 -8.99
C GLU A 19 13.43 -4.74 -9.93
N GLY A 20 12.19 -4.79 -9.43
CA GLY A 20 10.97 -4.49 -10.17
C GLY A 20 10.48 -5.65 -11.05
N ASP A 21 11.03 -6.86 -10.86
CA ASP A 21 10.55 -8.10 -11.47
C ASP A 21 9.41 -8.69 -10.64
N PHE A 22 8.26 -8.04 -10.72
CA PHE A 22 7.07 -8.42 -9.96
C PHE A 22 6.48 -9.76 -10.42
N ASP A 23 6.66 -10.13 -11.69
CA ASP A 23 6.15 -11.39 -12.25
C ASP A 23 6.90 -12.61 -11.69
N SER A 24 8.23 -12.52 -11.58
CA SER A 24 9.00 -13.56 -10.89
C SER A 24 8.77 -13.53 -9.37
N ALA A 25 8.68 -12.34 -8.78
CA ALA A 25 8.47 -12.19 -7.34
C ALA A 25 7.14 -12.81 -6.87
N ILE A 26 6.05 -12.63 -7.64
CA ILE A 26 4.74 -13.16 -7.23
C ILE A 26 4.74 -14.68 -7.16
N THR A 27 5.48 -15.36 -8.05
CA THR A 27 5.56 -16.82 -8.04
C THR A 27 6.20 -17.34 -6.75
N LEU A 28 7.24 -16.67 -6.26
CA LEU A 28 7.90 -17.04 -5.00
C LEU A 28 7.03 -16.69 -3.78
N PHE A 29 6.31 -15.57 -3.80
CA PHE A 29 5.37 -15.23 -2.73
C PHE A 29 4.14 -16.15 -2.70
N ASP A 30 3.68 -16.64 -3.84
CA ASP A 30 2.62 -17.65 -3.93
C ASP A 30 3.08 -18.97 -3.28
N GLU A 31 4.32 -19.39 -3.50
CA GLU A 31 4.91 -20.58 -2.85
C GLU A 31 5.04 -20.38 -1.33
N LEU A 32 5.55 -19.22 -0.88
CA LEU A 32 5.70 -18.92 0.54
C LEU A 32 4.38 -18.98 1.31
N VAL A 33 3.33 -18.33 0.79
CA VAL A 33 2.02 -18.28 1.44
C VAL A 33 1.36 -19.66 1.53
N GLN A 34 1.69 -20.59 0.62
CA GLN A 34 1.24 -21.98 0.72
C GLN A 34 1.95 -22.76 1.84
N ASN A 35 3.18 -22.37 2.19
CA ASN A 35 4.01 -23.07 3.17
C ASN A 35 3.81 -22.56 4.61
N THR A 36 3.80 -21.24 4.81
CA THR A 36 3.92 -20.61 6.13
C THR A 36 2.61 -20.00 6.64
N ASP A 37 1.71 -19.62 5.73
CA ASP A 37 0.54 -18.76 5.94
C ASP A 37 0.81 -17.53 6.85
N ASP A 38 2.03 -17.01 6.81
CA ASP A 38 2.46 -15.90 7.65
C ASP A 38 1.97 -14.55 7.09
N ALA A 39 1.64 -13.63 8.00
CA ALA A 39 1.10 -12.33 7.64
C ALA A 39 2.08 -11.48 6.84
N TRP A 40 3.38 -11.63 7.11
CA TRP A 40 4.44 -10.95 6.36
C TRP A 40 4.45 -11.41 4.89
N ASP A 41 4.48 -12.72 4.66
CA ASP A 41 4.48 -13.31 3.32
C ASP A 41 3.21 -12.94 2.55
N CYS A 42 2.05 -12.98 3.23
CA CYS A 42 0.77 -12.51 2.68
C CYS A 42 0.80 -11.02 2.30
N SER A 43 1.39 -10.17 3.13
CA SER A 43 1.50 -8.73 2.86
C SER A 43 2.35 -8.45 1.62
N TRP A 44 3.50 -9.11 1.51
CA TRP A 44 4.37 -8.98 0.32
C TRP A 44 3.72 -9.50 -0.95
N ARG A 45 3.01 -10.62 -0.86
CA ARG A 45 2.19 -11.16 -1.95
C ARG A 45 1.15 -10.14 -2.39
N ALA A 46 0.38 -9.59 -1.45
CA ALA A 46 -0.68 -8.62 -1.72
C ALA A 46 -0.16 -7.34 -2.39
N ASN A 47 0.98 -6.81 -1.91
CA ASN A 47 1.67 -5.67 -2.49
C ASN A 47 2.11 -5.96 -3.93
N THR A 48 2.66 -7.14 -4.18
CA THR A 48 3.10 -7.55 -5.52
C THR A 48 1.91 -7.67 -6.47
N LEU A 49 0.81 -8.29 -6.02
CA LEU A 49 -0.44 -8.38 -6.80
C LEU A 49 -1.03 -7.01 -7.13
N LEU A 50 -0.99 -6.07 -6.18
CA LEU A 50 -1.45 -4.69 -6.39
C LEU A 50 -0.67 -4.02 -7.53
N LEU A 51 0.66 -4.15 -7.52
CA LEU A 51 1.53 -3.62 -8.58
C LEU A 51 1.32 -4.35 -9.90
N LEU A 52 0.97 -5.64 -9.86
CA LEU A 52 0.59 -6.40 -11.06
C LEU A 52 -0.78 -6.01 -11.62
N GLY A 53 -1.58 -5.20 -10.90
CA GLY A 53 -2.95 -4.86 -11.29
C GLY A 53 -3.96 -5.97 -11.00
N ARG A 54 -3.55 -7.03 -10.27
CA ARG A 54 -4.40 -8.13 -9.82
C ARG A 54 -5.14 -7.72 -8.54
N TYR A 55 -6.00 -6.71 -8.67
CA TYR A 55 -6.63 -6.02 -7.53
C TYR A 55 -7.54 -6.92 -6.68
N GLU A 56 -8.28 -7.84 -7.29
CA GLU A 56 -9.20 -8.74 -6.57
C GLU A 56 -8.45 -9.72 -5.66
N GLU A 57 -7.37 -10.31 -6.18
CA GLU A 57 -6.53 -11.23 -5.42
C GLU A 57 -5.74 -10.49 -4.35
N SER A 58 -5.25 -9.28 -4.66
CA SER A 58 -4.60 -8.39 -3.70
C SER A 58 -5.55 -8.05 -2.54
N HIS A 59 -6.77 -7.61 -2.84
CA HIS A 59 -7.81 -7.32 -1.85
C HIS A 59 -8.11 -8.51 -0.94
N THR A 60 -8.33 -9.68 -1.53
CA THR A 60 -8.58 -10.92 -0.76
C THR A 60 -7.40 -11.28 0.14
N THR A 61 -6.17 -11.09 -0.34
CA THR A 61 -4.96 -11.38 0.45
C THR A 61 -4.80 -10.41 1.62
N TYR A 62 -5.04 -9.11 1.41
CA TYR A 62 -5.00 -8.13 2.49
C TYR A 62 -6.09 -8.35 3.55
N LEU A 63 -7.28 -8.81 3.16
CA LEU A 63 -8.31 -9.16 4.15
C LEU A 63 -7.84 -10.26 5.10
N ARG A 64 -7.13 -11.27 4.58
CA ARG A 64 -6.52 -12.34 5.41
C ARG A 64 -5.47 -11.77 6.37
N VAL A 65 -4.67 -10.79 5.93
CA VAL A 65 -3.71 -10.11 6.82
C VAL A 65 -4.43 -9.36 7.93
N LEU A 66 -5.56 -8.68 7.65
CA LEU A 66 -6.34 -8.00 8.68
C LEU A 66 -7.00 -8.95 9.70
N GLU A 67 -7.24 -10.21 9.35
CA GLU A 67 -7.79 -11.20 10.30
C GLU A 67 -6.82 -11.46 11.46
N THR A 68 -5.51 -11.44 11.20
CA THR A 68 -4.46 -11.66 12.20
C THR A 68 -3.87 -10.35 12.73
N HIS A 69 -3.78 -9.32 11.89
CA HIS A 69 -3.23 -8.00 12.23
C HIS A 69 -4.22 -6.88 11.87
N PRO A 70 -5.28 -6.69 12.67
CA PRO A 70 -6.37 -5.77 12.35
C PRO A 70 -5.96 -4.28 12.34
N ASP A 71 -4.82 -3.94 12.95
CA ASP A 71 -4.26 -2.59 13.01
C ASP A 71 -2.99 -2.43 12.15
N ASP A 72 -2.74 -3.35 11.21
CA ASP A 72 -1.64 -3.15 10.25
C ASP A 72 -1.92 -1.96 9.32
N ILE A 73 -1.17 -0.88 9.54
CA ILE A 73 -1.36 0.41 8.86
C ILE A 73 -1.21 0.25 7.34
N SER A 74 -0.22 -0.53 6.90
CA SER A 74 0.05 -0.76 5.48
C SER A 74 -1.12 -1.47 4.80
N THR A 75 -1.65 -2.52 5.42
CA THR A 75 -2.78 -3.30 4.92
C THR A 75 -4.04 -2.45 4.85
N LEU A 76 -4.35 -1.68 5.90
CA LEU A 76 -5.48 -0.74 5.91
C LEU A 76 -5.38 0.30 4.79
N GLN A 77 -4.18 0.86 4.57
CA GLN A 77 -3.91 1.82 3.49
C GLN A 77 -4.16 1.20 2.11
N HIS A 78 -3.60 0.01 1.83
CA HIS A 78 -3.72 -0.62 0.52
C HIS A 78 -5.14 -1.11 0.24
N LEU A 79 -5.86 -1.63 1.24
CA LEU A 79 -7.28 -1.96 1.08
C LEU A 79 -8.11 -0.72 0.79
N ALA A 80 -7.93 0.35 1.57
CA ALA A 80 -8.61 1.60 1.31
C ALA A 80 -8.30 2.15 -0.10
N TYR A 81 -7.05 2.01 -0.55
CA TYR A 81 -6.63 2.42 -1.88
C TYR A 81 -7.34 1.64 -2.98
N ILE A 82 -7.42 0.31 -2.86
CA ILE A 82 -8.17 -0.54 -3.81
C ILE A 82 -9.63 -0.12 -3.83
N LEU A 83 -10.26 0.01 -2.67
CA LEU A 83 -11.68 0.34 -2.55
C LEU A 83 -12.02 1.75 -3.05
N ALA A 84 -11.09 2.70 -2.97
CA ALA A 84 -11.29 4.07 -3.47
C ALA A 84 -10.96 4.23 -4.97
N ALA A 85 -9.82 3.68 -5.40
CA ALA A 85 -9.19 4.07 -6.66
C ALA A 85 -9.19 2.97 -7.73
N CYS A 86 -9.61 1.73 -7.42
CA CYS A 86 -9.57 0.63 -8.38
C CYS A 86 -10.30 0.99 -9.69
N PRO A 87 -9.72 0.70 -10.88
CA PRO A 87 -10.38 0.95 -12.15
C PRO A 87 -11.69 0.13 -12.29
N PHE A 88 -11.73 -1.07 -11.72
CA PHE A 88 -12.88 -1.95 -11.74
C PHE A 88 -13.92 -1.54 -10.69
N SER A 89 -15.12 -1.20 -11.14
CA SER A 89 -16.19 -0.68 -10.28
C SER A 89 -16.73 -1.71 -9.27
N ASN A 90 -16.58 -3.01 -9.53
CA ASN A 90 -17.03 -4.09 -8.65
C ASN A 90 -16.24 -4.16 -7.33
N LEU A 91 -15.00 -3.65 -7.34
CA LEU A 91 -14.15 -3.60 -6.14
C LEU A 91 -14.21 -2.25 -5.43
N ARG A 92 -14.88 -1.24 -6.00
CA ARG A 92 -14.96 0.08 -5.37
C ARG A 92 -16.05 0.12 -4.30
N ASP A 93 -15.69 0.62 -3.14
CA ASP A 93 -16.58 0.88 -2.01
C ASP A 93 -16.04 2.09 -1.24
N GLY A 94 -16.52 3.29 -1.60
CA GLY A 94 -16.05 4.54 -0.99
C GLY A 94 -16.28 4.60 0.52
N ASN A 95 -17.33 3.96 1.05
CA ASN A 95 -17.63 3.99 2.49
C ASN A 95 -16.61 3.16 3.26
N LYS A 96 -16.35 1.92 2.83
CA LYS A 96 -15.30 1.08 3.42
C LYS A 96 -13.91 1.67 3.21
N ALA A 97 -13.68 2.32 2.09
CA ALA A 97 -12.42 3.02 1.84
C ALA A 97 -12.18 4.13 2.88
N VAL A 98 -13.21 4.94 3.18
CA VAL A 98 -13.12 5.97 4.23
C VAL A 98 -12.89 5.34 5.60
N GLU A 99 -13.58 4.23 5.92
CA GLU A 99 -13.42 3.53 7.20
C GLU A 99 -11.96 3.07 7.42
N TYR A 100 -11.40 2.30 6.49
CA TYR A 100 -10.03 1.80 6.59
C TYR A 100 -8.99 2.92 6.54
N ALA A 101 -9.18 3.92 5.66
CA ALA A 101 -8.25 5.04 5.56
C ALA A 101 -8.26 5.92 6.82
N THR A 102 -9.44 6.13 7.44
CA THR A 102 -9.56 6.89 8.70
C THR A 102 -8.87 6.15 9.83
N ARG A 103 -9.10 4.83 9.96
CA ARG A 103 -8.38 4.00 10.95
C ARG A 103 -6.86 4.08 10.78
N ALA A 104 -6.37 4.01 9.55
CA ALA A 104 -4.94 4.19 9.25
C ALA A 104 -4.43 5.61 9.56
N CYS A 105 -5.26 6.64 9.41
CA CYS A 105 -4.92 8.00 9.83
C CYS A 105 -4.85 8.11 11.35
N ASP A 106 -5.81 7.54 12.08
CA ASP A 106 -5.82 7.56 13.55
C ASP A 106 -4.61 6.85 14.15
N LEU A 107 -4.27 5.65 13.64
CA LEU A 107 -3.09 4.88 14.06
C LEU A 107 -1.77 5.62 13.79
N THR A 108 -1.73 6.48 12.77
CA THR A 108 -0.55 7.29 12.43
C THR A 108 -0.59 8.70 13.02
N ALA A 109 -1.54 8.97 13.93
CA ALA A 109 -1.80 10.29 14.48
C ALA A 109 -1.91 11.39 13.41
N TRP A 110 -2.46 11.05 12.24
CA TRP A 110 -2.69 11.93 11.10
C TRP A 110 -1.39 12.52 10.50
N LYS A 111 -0.26 11.82 10.68
CA LYS A 111 1.07 12.24 10.19
C LYS A 111 1.59 11.40 9.02
N ASN A 112 0.87 10.37 8.59
CA ASN A 112 1.26 9.62 7.40
C ASN A 112 0.58 10.19 6.16
N TRP A 113 1.39 10.83 5.30
CA TRP A 113 0.89 11.43 4.05
C TRP A 113 0.22 10.40 3.12
N ALA A 114 0.63 9.13 3.16
CA ALA A 114 0.04 8.07 2.34
C ALA A 114 -1.39 7.77 2.80
N SER A 115 -1.62 7.58 4.11
CA SER A 115 -2.97 7.41 4.68
C SER A 115 -3.89 8.57 4.30
N LEU A 116 -3.39 9.80 4.45
CA LEU A 116 -4.15 11.01 4.13
C LEU A 116 -4.50 11.10 2.63
N SER A 117 -3.56 10.72 1.75
CA SER A 117 -3.80 10.72 0.32
C SER A 117 -4.85 9.69 -0.11
N VAL A 118 -4.87 8.52 0.54
CA VAL A 118 -5.90 7.50 0.30
C VAL A 118 -7.25 7.94 0.86
N LEU A 119 -7.28 8.57 2.03
CA LEU A 119 -8.51 9.15 2.59
C LEU A 119 -9.11 10.20 1.66
N ALA A 120 -8.27 11.06 1.06
CA ALA A 120 -8.70 12.02 0.06
C ALA A 120 -9.33 11.33 -1.17
N ALA A 121 -8.71 10.26 -1.68
CA ALA A 121 -9.25 9.48 -2.78
C ALA A 121 -10.58 8.78 -2.41
N ALA A 122 -10.73 8.30 -1.18
CA ALA A 122 -11.96 7.69 -0.70
C ALA A 122 -13.12 8.69 -0.66
N TYR A 123 -12.89 9.90 -0.14
CA TYR A 123 -13.90 10.97 -0.18
C TYR A 123 -14.21 11.43 -1.61
N ALA A 124 -13.22 11.44 -2.50
CA ALA A 124 -13.46 11.74 -3.91
C ALA A 124 -14.39 10.72 -4.56
N GLU A 125 -14.23 9.41 -4.28
CA GLU A 125 -15.14 8.36 -4.79
C GLU A 125 -16.57 8.55 -4.29
N LEU A 126 -16.74 9.08 -3.06
CA LEU A 126 -18.06 9.47 -2.52
C LEU A 126 -18.58 10.82 -3.05
N SER A 127 -17.85 11.47 -3.97
CA SER A 127 -18.14 12.82 -4.48
C SER A 127 -18.15 13.92 -3.40
N ASP A 128 -17.55 13.66 -2.24
CA ASP A 128 -17.30 14.68 -1.21
C ASP A 128 -15.99 15.41 -1.53
N TRP A 129 -16.05 16.26 -2.56
CA TRP A 129 -14.89 17.00 -3.07
C TRP A 129 -14.27 17.94 -2.04
N THR A 130 -15.09 18.46 -1.13
CA THR A 130 -14.62 19.36 -0.06
C THR A 130 -13.67 18.64 0.88
N LYS A 131 -14.05 17.43 1.35
CA LYS A 131 -13.15 16.63 2.19
C LYS A 131 -11.98 16.05 1.39
N ALA A 132 -12.20 15.66 0.14
CA ALA A 132 -11.11 15.19 -0.72
C ALA A 132 -9.99 16.25 -0.84
N GLN A 133 -10.35 17.50 -1.14
CA GLN A 133 -9.39 18.61 -1.21
C GLN A 133 -8.73 18.91 0.14
N LEU A 134 -9.49 18.86 1.24
CA LEU A 134 -8.98 19.10 2.59
C LEU A 134 -7.86 18.10 2.92
N TYR A 135 -8.13 16.80 2.78
CA TYR A 135 -7.16 15.76 3.12
C TYR A 135 -6.02 15.67 2.12
N ALA A 136 -6.24 15.98 0.84
CA ALA A 136 -5.16 16.06 -0.14
C ALA A 136 -4.17 17.19 0.19
N LYS A 137 -4.66 18.35 0.62
CA LYS A 137 -3.81 19.46 1.09
C LYS A 137 -3.07 19.10 2.38
N GLN A 138 -3.72 18.39 3.30
CA GLN A 138 -3.06 17.89 4.50
C GLN A 138 -1.96 16.88 4.16
N ALA A 139 -2.21 15.96 3.22
CA ALA A 139 -1.22 15.01 2.73
C ALA A 139 0.00 15.73 2.14
N LEU A 140 -0.21 16.77 1.31
CA LEU A 140 0.86 17.58 0.75
C LEU A 140 1.73 18.25 1.83
N GLY A 141 1.11 18.71 2.93
CA GLY A 141 1.82 19.35 4.04
C GLY A 141 2.80 18.42 4.77
N VAL A 142 2.51 17.12 4.80
CA VAL A 142 3.34 16.11 5.49
C VAL A 142 4.18 15.28 4.52
N ALA A 143 3.91 15.36 3.21
CA ALA A 143 4.60 14.57 2.19
C ALA A 143 6.10 14.91 2.09
N PRO A 144 6.97 13.90 1.95
CA PRO A 144 8.38 14.12 1.62
C PRO A 144 8.50 14.77 0.23
N GLY A 145 9.60 15.47 -0.01
CA GLY A 145 9.80 16.29 -1.22
C GLY A 145 9.50 15.56 -2.54
N GLU A 146 9.86 14.29 -2.64
CA GLU A 146 9.66 13.44 -3.82
C GLU A 146 8.17 13.18 -4.13
N GLU A 147 7.32 13.22 -3.12
CA GLU A 147 5.88 12.97 -3.27
C GLU A 147 5.06 14.23 -3.43
N LYS A 148 5.65 15.42 -3.22
CA LYS A 148 4.91 16.68 -3.31
C LYS A 148 4.29 16.88 -4.69
N ASN A 149 5.03 16.60 -5.76
CA ASN A 149 4.53 16.70 -7.13
C ASN A 149 3.33 15.78 -7.39
N ASN A 150 3.34 14.57 -6.83
CA ASN A 150 2.24 13.62 -6.94
C ASN A 150 1.00 14.11 -6.17
N GLN A 151 1.19 14.67 -4.97
CA GLN A 151 0.10 15.23 -4.16
C GLN A 151 -0.49 16.49 -4.79
N GLU A 152 0.33 17.37 -5.35
CA GLU A 152 -0.14 18.55 -6.10
C GLU A 152 -0.97 18.15 -7.31
N SER A 153 -0.52 17.13 -8.05
CA SER A 153 -1.28 16.57 -9.17
C SER A 153 -2.62 15.98 -8.71
N ALA A 154 -2.66 15.31 -7.55
CA ALA A 154 -3.90 14.80 -6.97
C ALA A 154 -4.86 15.92 -6.57
N ILE A 155 -4.35 17.01 -5.97
CA ILE A 155 -5.16 18.20 -5.66
C ILE A 155 -5.78 18.79 -6.93
N GLN A 156 -5.00 18.94 -8.01
CA GLN A 156 -5.53 19.42 -9.29
C GLN A 156 -6.62 18.52 -9.87
N LEU A 157 -6.54 17.20 -9.67
CA LEU A 157 -7.62 16.29 -10.06
C LEU A 157 -8.90 16.60 -9.29
N TYR A 158 -8.81 16.74 -7.97
CA TYR A 158 -9.97 17.02 -7.12
C TYR A 158 -10.55 18.42 -7.33
N ASP A 159 -9.72 19.42 -7.64
CA ASP A 159 -10.16 20.76 -8.05
C ASP A 159 -11.01 20.73 -9.33
N ASN A 160 -10.69 19.81 -10.23
CA ASN A 160 -11.44 19.56 -11.47
C ASN A 160 -12.54 18.52 -11.30
N GLN A 161 -12.86 18.09 -10.06
CA GLN A 161 -13.83 17.03 -9.75
C GLN A 161 -13.58 15.72 -10.51
N LYS A 162 -12.29 15.39 -10.70
CA LYS A 162 -11.85 14.15 -11.34
C LYS A 162 -11.40 13.15 -10.29
N LEU A 163 -11.73 11.88 -10.53
CA LEU A 163 -11.37 10.78 -9.67
C LEU A 163 -9.94 10.34 -9.91
N PHE A 164 -9.24 10.09 -8.82
CA PHE A 164 -7.95 9.40 -8.88
C PHE A 164 -8.20 7.91 -9.10
N ARG A 165 -7.61 7.35 -10.16
CA ARG A 165 -7.69 5.92 -10.46
C ARG A 165 -6.33 5.26 -10.33
N ALA A 166 -6.31 4.06 -9.76
CA ALA A 166 -5.14 3.21 -9.67
C ALA A 166 -4.71 2.78 -11.08
N SER A 167 -3.40 2.81 -11.32
CA SER A 167 -2.79 2.37 -12.58
C SER A 167 -1.53 1.61 -12.21
N PRO A 168 -1.41 0.33 -12.58
CA PRO A 168 -0.21 -0.46 -12.32
C PRO A 168 1.04 0.23 -12.85
N GLU A 169 0.97 0.86 -14.01
CA GLU A 169 2.09 1.54 -14.65
C GLU A 169 2.56 2.74 -13.84
N ARG A 170 1.63 3.59 -13.40
CA ARG A 170 1.94 4.76 -12.58
C ARG A 170 2.46 4.34 -11.21
N ASP A 171 1.82 3.35 -10.59
CA ASP A 171 2.14 2.91 -9.23
C ASP A 171 3.52 2.22 -9.22
N ARG A 172 3.85 1.41 -10.25
CA ARG A 172 5.20 0.87 -10.47
C ARG A 172 6.23 1.96 -10.77
N ALA A 173 5.91 2.96 -11.59
CA ALA A 173 6.84 4.04 -11.90
C ALA A 173 7.19 4.87 -10.66
N ARG A 174 6.19 5.19 -9.85
CA ARG A 174 6.36 5.85 -8.56
C ARG A 174 7.21 5.01 -7.61
N LEU A 175 6.92 3.71 -7.52
CA LEU A 175 7.69 2.80 -6.66
C LEU A 175 9.13 2.66 -7.15
N ARG A 176 9.39 2.56 -8.45
CA ARG A 176 10.76 2.49 -9.01
C ARG A 176 11.61 3.70 -8.59
N SER A 177 11.03 4.89 -8.61
CA SER A 177 11.72 6.11 -8.12
C SER A 177 12.16 5.98 -6.66
N ARG A 178 11.36 5.30 -5.82
CA ARG A 178 11.66 5.04 -4.41
C ARG A 178 12.63 3.88 -4.20
N LEU A 179 12.46 2.80 -4.97
CA LEU A 179 13.29 1.59 -4.86
C LEU A 179 14.76 1.88 -5.19
N CYS A 180 15.05 2.81 -6.10
CA CYS A 180 16.42 3.28 -6.37
C CYS A 180 17.14 3.84 -5.12
N GLN A 181 16.39 4.24 -4.08
CA GLN A 181 16.92 4.77 -2.83
C GLN A 181 16.80 3.78 -1.67
N TRP A 182 16.10 2.67 -1.87
CA TRP A 182 15.84 1.68 -0.82
C TRP A 182 16.98 0.67 -0.74
N LYS A 183 17.56 0.53 0.47
CA LYS A 183 18.48 -0.57 0.77
C LYS A 183 17.68 -1.77 1.24
N VAL A 184 17.86 -2.91 0.56
CA VAL A 184 17.27 -4.20 0.96
C VAL A 184 17.67 -4.48 2.42
N PRO A 185 16.71 -4.67 3.35
CA PRO A 185 17.03 -5.08 4.70
C PRO A 185 17.79 -6.42 4.66
N SER A 186 18.94 -6.49 5.34
CA SER A 186 19.64 -7.76 5.51
C SER A 186 18.76 -8.69 6.35
N TYR A 187 18.34 -9.82 5.79
CA TYR A 187 17.72 -10.89 6.58
C TYR A 187 18.79 -11.49 7.49
N GLY A 188 18.75 -11.09 8.75
CA GLY A 188 19.71 -11.47 9.77
C GLY A 188 19.34 -10.79 11.09
N GLY A 189 18.41 -11.44 11.81
CA GLY A 189 18.04 -11.24 13.21
C GLY A 189 18.24 -9.86 13.83
N ASP A 190 17.13 -9.13 13.98
CA ASP A 190 16.81 -8.45 15.24
C ASP A 190 15.31 -8.13 15.25
N ASN A 191 14.55 -9.01 15.89
CA ASN A 191 13.37 -8.58 16.64
C ASN A 191 13.88 -7.66 17.75
N ALA A 192 13.92 -6.36 17.47
CA ALA A 192 14.02 -5.36 18.50
C ALA A 192 13.07 -4.23 18.15
N ASP A 193 11.97 -4.20 18.90
CA ASP A 193 11.31 -2.96 19.29
C ASP A 193 12.31 -1.81 19.31
N THR A 194 12.09 -0.82 18.45
CA THR A 194 12.43 0.54 18.83
C THR A 194 11.16 1.38 18.71
N PRO A 195 10.51 1.70 19.84
CA PRO A 195 9.56 2.78 19.86
C PRO A 195 10.30 4.06 19.51
N ASN A 196 9.59 4.92 18.80
CA ASN A 196 9.87 6.34 18.62
C ASN A 196 10.51 6.98 19.88
N ASP A 197 11.59 7.76 19.72
CA ASP A 197 11.83 9.04 20.42
C ASP A 197 13.30 9.54 20.29
N LYS A 198 13.52 10.58 19.48
CA LYS A 198 13.93 11.94 19.87
C LYS A 198 14.36 12.79 18.67
#